data_AF-A0A509EHE5-F1
#
_entry.id   AF-A0A509EHE5-F1
#
_cell.length_a   1.000
_cell.length_b   1.000
_cell.length_c   1.000
_cell.angle_alpha   90.00
_cell.angle_beta   90.00
_cell.angle_gamma   90.00
#
_symmetry.space_group_name_H-M   'P 1'
#
loop_
_entity.id
_entity.type
_entity.pdbx_description
1 polymer ?
#
loop_
_entity_poly.entity_id
_entity_poly.type
_entity_poly.pdbx_seq_one_letter_code
_entity_poly.pdbx_strand_id
1 'polypeptide(L)'
;MPRFLLAAWLTLSTVAAHAAPIPDFIKDTVGEWLVATDDGKPGCRIALAAERAGKNWRATPAANCAVRLVAVGRAAAWNYDGGVRLFAADGKLLLEFGEDETTIMKTSFETPPVHFMVKAAPGVDQAPYAPALTGSWVLRRPGGSALCPLTFSKGPKDEATELTLKTGTPCDPAVARLRLDSARVEDFKLMLYGKPETSLALEPSGPESYAKAAGGKPLEMVRPP
;
A
#
# COMPACT_ATOMS: atom_id res chain seq x y z
N MET A 1 -28.00 -68.91 43.27
CA MET A 1 -28.85 -67.81 42.75
C MET A 1 -28.00 -66.54 42.69
N PRO A 2 -27.90 -65.89 41.52
CA PRO A 2 -26.94 -64.82 41.25
C PRO A 2 -27.56 -63.41 41.49
N ARG A 3 -26.72 -62.42 41.78
CA ARG A 3 -27.01 -61.00 41.55
C ARG A 3 -25.74 -60.33 41.05
N PHE A 4 -25.65 -60.16 39.73
CA PHE A 4 -24.63 -59.36 39.06
C PHE A 4 -25.04 -57.89 39.13
N LEU A 5 -24.16 -57.04 39.66
CA LEU A 5 -24.23 -55.58 39.55
C LEU A 5 -23.32 -55.17 38.39
N LEU A 6 -23.93 -54.70 37.29
CA LEU A 6 -23.23 -54.08 36.17
C LEU A 6 -22.94 -52.62 36.49
N ALA A 7 -21.65 -52.26 36.55
CA ALA A 7 -21.20 -50.87 36.61
C ALA A 7 -21.02 -50.35 35.17
N ALA A 8 -21.82 -49.37 34.77
CA ALA A 8 -21.69 -48.70 33.47
C ALA A 8 -20.61 -47.62 33.55
N TRP A 9 -19.51 -47.79 32.81
CA TRP A 9 -18.46 -46.80 32.65
C TRP A 9 -18.83 -45.87 31.47
N LEU A 10 -19.18 -44.62 31.78
CA LEU A 10 -19.30 -43.54 30.79
C LEU A 10 -17.90 -43.05 30.42
N THR A 11 -17.43 -43.45 29.24
CA THR A 11 -16.22 -42.88 28.62
C THR A 11 -16.54 -41.48 28.09
N LEU A 12 -16.04 -40.44 28.76
CA LEU A 12 -16.01 -39.08 28.21
C LEU A 12 -15.02 -39.03 27.05
N SER A 13 -15.53 -39.04 25.82
CA SER A 13 -14.74 -38.73 24.63
C SER A 13 -14.42 -37.24 24.59
N THR A 14 -13.21 -36.85 24.97
CA THR A 14 -12.70 -35.49 24.75
C THR A 14 -12.43 -35.30 23.26
N VAL A 15 -13.35 -34.64 22.54
CA VAL A 15 -13.10 -34.18 21.17
C VAL A 15 -12.11 -33.03 21.26
N ALA A 16 -10.88 -33.25 20.81
CA ALA A 16 -9.91 -32.18 20.63
C ALA A 16 -10.43 -31.24 19.53
N ALA A 17 -10.93 -30.08 19.93
CA ALA A 17 -11.31 -29.02 19.00
C ALA A 17 -10.06 -28.53 18.27
N HIS A 18 -9.84 -29.03 17.06
CA HIS A 18 -8.81 -28.51 16.17
C HIS A 18 -9.24 -27.12 15.72
N ALA A 19 -8.42 -26.11 16.02
CA ALA A 19 -8.63 -24.77 15.51
C ALA A 19 -8.70 -24.83 13.97
N ALA A 20 -9.77 -24.28 13.39
CA ALA A 20 -9.91 -24.24 11.94
C ALA A 20 -8.70 -23.53 11.31
N PRO A 21 -8.18 -24.05 10.17
CA PRO A 21 -7.02 -23.46 9.51
C PRO A 21 -7.31 -22.01 9.11
N ILE A 22 -6.28 -21.15 9.22
CA ILE A 22 -6.35 -19.76 8.77
C ILE A 22 -6.46 -19.76 7.24
N PRO A 23 -7.47 -19.10 6.63
CA PRO A 23 -7.58 -19.00 5.18
C PRO A 23 -6.37 -18.29 4.55
N ASP A 24 -6.00 -18.66 3.33
CA ASP A 24 -4.78 -18.13 2.70
C ASP A 24 -4.83 -16.61 2.45
N PHE A 25 -5.99 -16.06 2.06
CA PHE A 25 -6.17 -14.61 1.93
C PHE A 25 -5.88 -13.84 3.23
N ILE A 26 -6.14 -14.44 4.41
CA ILE A 26 -5.76 -13.84 5.69
C ILE A 26 -4.25 -13.84 5.83
N LYS A 27 -3.57 -14.94 5.49
CA LYS A 27 -2.10 -15.04 5.55
C LYS A 27 -1.44 -14.02 4.64
N ASP A 28 -1.95 -13.85 3.41
CA ASP A 28 -1.42 -12.90 2.44
C ASP A 28 -1.63 -11.43 2.87
N THR A 29 -2.70 -11.19 3.63
CA THR A 29 -3.04 -9.87 4.16
C THR A 29 -2.23 -9.51 5.42
N VAL A 30 -1.75 -10.49 6.19
CA VAL A 30 -0.94 -10.22 7.39
C VAL A 30 0.34 -9.44 7.06
N GLY A 31 0.75 -8.57 7.99
CA GLY A 31 1.97 -7.79 7.92
C GLY A 31 1.76 -6.31 8.20
N GLU A 32 2.79 -5.53 7.89
CA GLU A 32 2.79 -4.06 8.03
C GLU A 32 2.22 -3.40 6.77
N TRP A 33 1.29 -2.48 6.98
CA TRP A 33 0.66 -1.69 5.93
C TRP A 33 0.82 -0.20 6.20
N LEU A 34 0.93 0.58 5.13
CA LEU A 34 0.80 2.03 5.15
C LEU A 34 -0.61 2.40 4.70
N VAL A 35 -1.32 3.16 5.54
CA VAL A 35 -2.54 3.86 5.19
C VAL A 35 -2.22 5.33 4.97
N ALA A 36 -2.54 5.86 3.80
CA ALA A 36 -2.27 7.26 3.43
C ALA A 36 -3.40 7.85 2.59
N THR A 37 -3.50 9.17 2.59
CA THR A 37 -4.43 9.96 1.77
C THR A 37 -3.73 10.49 0.51
N ASP A 38 -4.51 10.91 -0.48
CA ASP A 38 -4.06 11.50 -1.75
C ASP A 38 -3.51 12.93 -1.64
N ASP A 39 -3.63 13.55 -0.46
CA ASP A 39 -3.18 14.92 -0.19
C ASP A 39 -1.67 15.04 0.10
N GLY A 40 -0.93 13.93 0.01
CA GLY A 40 0.52 13.90 0.23
C GLY A 40 0.95 14.13 1.68
N LYS A 41 0.04 14.06 2.66
CA LYS A 41 0.45 14.13 4.07
C LYS A 41 1.00 12.78 4.55
N PRO A 42 1.86 12.79 5.60
CA PRO A 42 2.30 11.56 6.23
C PRO A 42 1.13 10.71 6.73
N GLY A 43 1.07 9.47 6.23
CA GLY A 43 0.11 8.45 6.62
C GLY A 43 0.46 7.77 7.95
N CYS A 44 -0.21 6.65 8.18
CA CYS A 44 -0.14 5.83 9.37
C CYS A 44 0.26 4.38 9.02
N ARG A 45 1.14 3.79 9.81
CA ARG A 45 1.44 2.35 9.72
C ARG A 45 0.52 1.55 10.62
N ILE A 46 0.05 0.41 10.14
CA ILE A 46 -0.79 -0.53 10.89
C ILE A 46 -0.32 -1.97 10.68
N ALA A 47 -0.16 -2.70 11.77
CA ALA A 47 0.14 -4.12 11.77
C ALA A 47 -1.17 -4.92 11.71
N LEU A 48 -1.34 -5.76 10.68
CA LEU A 48 -2.42 -6.74 10.61
C LEU A 48 -1.88 -8.11 10.98
N ALA A 49 -2.43 -8.74 12.03
CA ALA A 49 -1.99 -10.05 12.51
C ALA A 49 -3.11 -11.08 12.42
N ALA A 50 -2.77 -12.36 12.18
CA ALA A 50 -3.68 -13.49 12.25
C ALA A 50 -3.94 -13.97 13.70
N GLU A 51 -3.86 -13.07 14.66
CA GLU A 51 -4.27 -13.30 16.05
C GLU A 51 -5.74 -12.90 16.19
N ARG A 52 -6.54 -13.67 16.92
CA ARG A 52 -7.97 -13.37 17.08
C ARG A 52 -8.21 -12.17 18.00
N ALA A 53 -9.14 -11.31 17.59
CA ALA A 53 -9.75 -10.24 18.38
C ALA A 53 -11.27 -10.41 18.32
N GLY A 54 -11.81 -11.26 19.18
CA GLY A 54 -13.20 -11.72 19.10
C GLY A 54 -13.45 -12.51 17.79
N LYS A 55 -14.45 -12.09 17.01
CA LYS A 55 -14.75 -12.66 15.68
C LYS A 55 -13.79 -12.20 14.57
N ASN A 56 -13.03 -11.15 14.83
CA ASN A 56 -12.11 -10.51 13.90
C ASN A 56 -10.65 -10.93 14.19
N TRP A 57 -9.72 -10.33 13.46
CA TRP A 57 -8.28 -10.48 13.62
C TRP A 57 -7.68 -9.22 14.25
N ARG A 58 -6.52 -9.29 14.90
CA ARG A 58 -5.90 -8.15 15.60
C ARG A 58 -5.31 -7.14 14.61
N ALA A 59 -5.63 -5.87 14.81
CA ALA A 59 -4.99 -4.74 14.13
C ALA A 59 -4.28 -3.85 15.15
N THR A 60 -3.05 -3.43 14.86
CA THR A 60 -2.25 -2.59 15.77
C THR A 60 -1.70 -1.37 15.05
N PRO A 61 -2.31 -0.19 15.20
CA PRO A 61 -1.81 1.05 14.64
C PRO A 61 -0.52 1.49 15.34
N ALA A 62 0.38 2.14 14.60
CA ALA A 62 1.53 2.82 15.19
C ALA A 62 1.08 4.00 16.08
N ALA A 63 1.91 4.37 17.06
CA ALA A 63 1.55 5.39 18.07
C ALA A 63 1.19 6.76 17.47
N ASN A 64 1.82 7.14 16.35
CA ASN A 64 1.58 8.41 15.68
C ASN A 64 0.23 8.45 14.91
N CYS A 65 -0.44 7.31 14.73
CA CYS A 65 -1.66 7.22 13.96
C CYS A 65 -2.83 7.98 14.58
N ALA A 66 -2.91 8.04 15.92
CA ALA A 66 -3.96 8.79 16.60
C ALA A 66 -3.97 10.29 16.26
N VAL A 67 -2.81 10.83 15.85
CA VAL A 67 -2.65 12.22 15.43
C VAL A 67 -2.78 12.37 13.91
N ARG A 68 -2.16 11.46 13.15
CA ARG A 68 -2.08 11.56 11.68
C ARG A 68 -3.39 11.15 10.99
N LEU A 69 -3.98 10.04 11.40
CA LEU A 69 -5.19 9.46 10.81
C LEU A 69 -6.05 8.87 11.93
N VAL A 70 -6.89 9.70 12.55
CA VAL A 70 -7.67 9.37 13.76
C VAL A 70 -8.46 8.06 13.63
N ALA A 71 -9.07 7.80 12.46
CA ALA A 71 -9.80 6.55 12.22
C ALA A 71 -8.87 5.34 12.30
N VAL A 72 -7.71 5.37 11.64
CA VAL A 72 -6.74 4.28 11.67
C VAL A 72 -6.16 4.12 13.08
N GLY A 73 -5.86 5.22 13.79
CA GLY A 73 -5.34 5.19 15.16
C GLY A 73 -6.27 4.56 16.20
N ARG A 74 -7.57 4.42 15.88
CA ARG A 74 -8.57 3.74 16.72
C ARG A 74 -8.77 2.26 16.38
N ALA A 75 -8.13 1.77 15.32
CA ALA A 75 -8.30 0.39 14.91
C ALA A 75 -7.71 -0.56 15.96
N ALA A 76 -8.49 -1.59 16.30
CA ALA A 76 -8.08 -2.65 17.22
C ALA A 76 -8.26 -4.04 16.60
N ALA A 77 -9.10 -4.13 15.56
CA ALA A 77 -9.35 -5.37 14.84
C ALA A 77 -9.53 -5.14 13.35
N TRP A 78 -9.38 -6.20 12.55
CA TRP A 78 -9.64 -6.22 11.12
C TRP A 78 -10.32 -7.52 10.69
N ASN A 79 -10.99 -7.49 9.54
CA ASN A 79 -11.36 -8.69 8.82
C ASN A 79 -11.19 -8.48 7.32
N TYR A 80 -11.48 -9.54 6.56
CA TYR A 80 -11.42 -9.52 5.11
C TYR A 80 -12.78 -9.91 4.53
N ASP A 81 -13.33 -9.05 3.67
CA ASP A 81 -14.55 -9.28 2.90
C ASP A 81 -14.48 -8.47 1.60
N GLY A 82 -13.94 -9.07 0.54
CA GLY A 82 -13.63 -8.36 -0.71
C GLY A 82 -12.52 -7.31 -0.59
N GLY A 83 -11.81 -7.30 0.54
CA GLY A 83 -10.79 -6.33 0.92
C GLY A 83 -10.72 -6.18 2.45
N VAL A 84 -9.87 -5.27 2.95
CA VAL A 84 -9.65 -5.10 4.40
C VAL A 84 -10.69 -4.17 5.02
N ARG A 85 -11.29 -4.59 6.13
CA ARG A 85 -12.10 -3.71 6.98
C ARG A 85 -11.46 -3.54 8.35
N LEU A 86 -11.36 -2.29 8.81
CA LEU A 86 -10.82 -1.95 10.13
C LEU A 86 -11.96 -1.64 11.11
N PHE A 87 -11.82 -2.14 12.33
CA PHE A 87 -12.80 -1.99 13.40
C PHE A 87 -12.16 -1.41 14.66
N ALA A 88 -12.93 -0.59 15.38
CA ALA A 88 -12.59 -0.17 16.73
C ALA A 88 -12.77 -1.31 17.74
N ALA A 89 -12.26 -1.12 18.96
CA ALA A 89 -12.37 -2.08 20.05
C ALA A 89 -13.83 -2.40 20.45
N ASP A 90 -14.76 -1.48 20.23
CA ASP A 90 -16.20 -1.66 20.44
C ASP A 90 -16.90 -2.41 19.28
N GLY A 91 -16.15 -2.79 18.24
CA GLY A 91 -16.67 -3.47 17.04
C GLY A 91 -17.25 -2.55 15.99
N LYS A 92 -17.17 -1.21 16.15
CA LYS A 92 -17.60 -0.25 15.12
C LYS A 92 -16.67 -0.31 13.91
N LEU A 93 -17.23 -0.38 12.71
CA LEU A 93 -16.48 -0.24 11.45
C LEU A 93 -15.90 1.19 11.35
N LEU A 94 -14.60 1.28 11.09
CA LEU A 94 -13.85 2.53 10.97
C LEU A 94 -13.57 2.88 9.51
N LEU A 95 -13.02 1.93 8.76
CA LEU A 95 -12.68 2.06 7.34
C LEU A 95 -12.88 0.72 6.64
N GLU A 96 -13.24 0.78 5.37
CA GLU A 96 -13.35 -0.37 4.47
C GLU A 96 -12.57 -0.07 3.20
N PHE A 97 -11.59 -0.91 2.93
CA PHE A 97 -10.75 -0.87 1.75
C PHE A 97 -11.17 -2.01 0.84
N GLY A 98 -11.68 -1.68 -0.35
CA GLY A 98 -11.96 -2.67 -1.38
C GLY A 98 -10.73 -2.90 -2.25
N GLU A 99 -10.60 -4.10 -2.79
CA GLU A 99 -9.72 -4.36 -3.94
C GLU A 99 -10.47 -3.96 -5.21
N ASP A 100 -9.89 -3.07 -6.02
CA ASP A 100 -10.31 -2.88 -7.41
C ASP A 100 -9.33 -3.58 -8.35
N GLU A 101 -9.65 -3.59 -9.64
CA GLU A 101 -8.79 -4.18 -10.69
C GLU A 101 -7.37 -3.56 -10.74
N THR A 102 -7.11 -2.46 -10.01
CA THR A 102 -5.83 -1.73 -9.98
C THR A 102 -4.85 -2.25 -8.92
N THR A 103 -5.15 -3.35 -8.22
CA THR A 103 -4.31 -4.06 -7.23
C THR A 103 -4.02 -3.28 -5.94
N ILE A 104 -4.53 -2.06 -5.79
CA ILE A 104 -4.35 -1.25 -4.58
C ILE A 104 -5.66 -1.25 -3.80
N MET A 105 -5.57 -1.62 -2.52
CA MET A 105 -6.70 -1.49 -1.61
C MET A 105 -6.98 -0.02 -1.32
N LYS A 106 -8.23 0.42 -1.53
CA LYS A 106 -8.64 1.81 -1.24
C LYS A 106 -10.09 1.92 -0.78
N THR A 107 -10.39 3.00 -0.06
CA THR A 107 -11.77 3.34 0.29
C THR A 107 -12.54 3.84 -0.94
N SER A 108 -13.87 3.79 -0.90
CA SER A 108 -14.71 4.30 -1.99
C SER A 108 -14.42 5.78 -2.29
N PHE A 109 -14.31 6.12 -3.58
CA PHE A 109 -14.20 7.50 -4.06
C PHE A 109 -15.43 8.36 -3.73
N GLU A 110 -16.58 7.73 -3.47
CA GLU A 110 -17.82 8.42 -3.10
C GLU A 110 -17.77 8.98 -1.67
N THR A 111 -16.80 8.53 -0.84
CA THR A 111 -16.65 8.97 0.55
C THR A 111 -15.24 9.52 0.80
N PRO A 112 -14.96 10.77 0.38
CA PRO A 112 -13.67 11.39 0.63
C PRO A 112 -13.44 11.66 2.14
N PRO A 113 -12.17 11.71 2.60
CA PRO A 113 -10.97 11.53 1.78
C PRO A 113 -10.73 10.05 1.44
N VAL A 114 -10.17 9.82 0.24
CA VAL A 114 -9.78 8.47 -0.19
C VAL A 114 -8.54 8.06 0.61
N HIS A 115 -8.60 6.87 1.19
CA HIS A 115 -7.46 6.26 1.86
C HIS A 115 -6.96 5.09 1.02
N PHE A 116 -5.68 5.07 0.73
CA PHE A 116 -4.98 3.94 0.15
C PHE A 116 -4.40 3.07 1.27
N MET A 117 -4.38 1.77 1.05
CA MET A 117 -3.72 0.80 1.89
C MET A 117 -2.74 -0.01 1.05
N VAL A 118 -1.45 0.22 1.29
CA VAL A 118 -0.35 -0.43 0.56
C VAL A 118 0.58 -1.14 1.52
N LYS A 119 1.28 -2.19 1.06
CA LYS A 119 2.30 -2.86 1.88
C LYS A 119 3.36 -1.83 2.29
N ALA A 120 3.73 -1.81 3.56
CA ALA A 120 4.66 -0.81 4.06
C ALA A 120 6.08 -1.05 3.53
N ALA A 121 6.64 -0.07 2.82
CA ALA A 121 8.04 -0.07 2.39
C ALA A 121 8.90 0.79 3.34
N PRO A 122 10.18 0.45 3.59
CA PRO A 122 11.07 1.29 4.39
C PRO A 122 11.19 2.70 3.83
N GLY A 123 11.06 3.72 4.68
CA GLY A 123 11.20 5.13 4.28
C GLY A 123 10.07 5.72 3.43
N VAL A 124 9.04 4.92 3.10
CA VAL A 124 7.79 5.42 2.51
C VAL A 124 6.78 5.66 3.64
N ASP A 125 6.29 6.90 3.75
CA ASP A 125 5.34 7.29 4.78
C ASP A 125 4.17 8.14 4.26
N GLN A 126 4.11 8.47 2.98
CA GLN A 126 3.05 9.26 2.35
C GLN A 126 2.79 8.78 0.92
N ALA A 127 1.61 9.08 0.38
CA ALA A 127 1.32 8.85 -1.03
C ALA A 127 2.15 9.80 -1.92
N PRO A 128 2.44 9.42 -3.19
CA PRO A 128 2.97 10.37 -4.15
C PRO A 128 2.06 11.60 -4.27
N TYR A 129 2.65 12.78 -4.41
CA TYR A 129 1.91 14.04 -4.51
C TYR A 129 2.62 14.97 -5.49
N ALA A 130 1.89 15.46 -6.50
CA ALA A 130 2.52 16.13 -7.64
C ALA A 130 3.32 17.39 -7.25
N PRO A 131 2.85 18.27 -6.36
CA PRO A 131 3.66 19.42 -5.92
C PRO A 131 4.99 19.03 -5.26
N ALA A 132 5.04 17.92 -4.51
CA ALA A 132 6.28 17.42 -3.90
C ALA A 132 7.27 16.88 -4.94
N LEU A 133 6.78 16.44 -6.10
CA LEU A 133 7.60 15.89 -7.20
C LEU A 133 8.29 16.97 -8.04
N THR A 134 7.92 18.25 -7.91
CA THR A 134 8.55 19.34 -8.67
C THR A 134 10.06 19.42 -8.41
N GLY A 135 10.83 19.77 -9.44
CA GLY A 135 12.29 19.94 -9.37
C GLY A 135 13.07 18.86 -10.12
N SER A 136 14.35 18.74 -9.77
CA SER A 136 15.30 17.86 -10.46
C SER A 136 15.29 16.43 -9.89
N TRP A 137 15.42 15.47 -10.79
CA TRP A 137 15.46 14.03 -10.51
C TRP A 137 16.45 13.36 -11.46
N VAL A 138 16.81 12.11 -11.14
CA VAL A 138 17.65 11.28 -11.99
C VAL A 138 17.04 9.89 -12.09
N LEU A 139 16.77 9.43 -13.32
CA LEU A 139 16.59 8.01 -13.59
C LEU A 139 17.95 7.32 -13.60
N ARG A 140 18.08 6.21 -12.88
CA ARG A 140 19.31 5.42 -12.78
C ARG A 140 19.02 3.93 -12.69
N ARG A 141 20.08 3.11 -12.81
CA ARG A 141 20.04 1.72 -12.35
C ARG A 141 20.08 1.70 -10.81
N PRO A 142 19.44 0.72 -10.14
CA PRO A 142 19.56 0.57 -8.69
C PRO A 142 21.03 0.55 -8.26
N GLY A 143 21.42 1.46 -7.35
CA GLY A 143 22.80 1.62 -6.89
C GLY A 143 23.86 1.90 -7.97
N GLY A 144 23.43 2.25 -9.19
CA GLY A 144 24.30 2.35 -10.36
C GLY A 144 24.34 3.74 -10.99
N SER A 145 24.85 3.80 -12.22
CA SER A 145 25.04 5.06 -12.94
C SER A 145 23.73 5.76 -13.27
N ALA A 146 23.78 7.10 -13.26
CA ALA A 146 22.74 7.95 -13.81
C ALA A 146 22.49 7.60 -15.28
N LEU A 147 21.22 7.43 -15.65
CA LEU A 147 20.78 7.13 -17.01
C LEU A 147 20.22 8.38 -17.67
N CYS A 148 19.40 9.17 -16.99
CA CYS A 148 18.79 10.35 -17.59
C CYS A 148 18.37 11.35 -16.49
N PRO A 149 18.90 12.59 -16.49
CA PRO A 149 18.36 13.67 -15.67
C PRO A 149 16.92 13.96 -16.10
N LEU A 150 16.06 14.21 -15.13
CA LEU A 150 14.67 14.60 -15.31
C LEU A 150 14.42 15.91 -14.57
N THR A 151 13.52 16.74 -15.09
CA THR A 151 13.02 17.92 -14.38
C THR A 151 11.51 17.95 -14.50
N PHE A 152 10.83 17.94 -13.35
CA PHE A 152 9.39 18.12 -13.26
C PHE A 152 9.05 19.57 -12.95
N SER A 153 8.06 20.09 -13.63
CA SER A 153 7.42 21.37 -13.31
C SER A 153 5.90 21.19 -13.29
N LYS A 154 5.20 22.18 -12.73
CA LYS A 154 3.74 22.22 -12.68
C LYS A 154 3.11 21.90 -14.05
N GLY A 155 2.08 21.06 -14.04
CA GLY A 155 1.27 20.77 -15.22
C GLY A 155 0.39 21.96 -15.63
N PRO A 156 -0.11 21.98 -16.88
CA PRO A 156 -0.90 23.10 -17.39
C PRO A 156 -2.39 23.07 -17.02
N LYS A 157 -2.94 21.95 -16.55
CA LYS A 157 -4.39 21.75 -16.35
C LYS A 157 -4.78 21.43 -14.91
N ASP A 158 -4.09 20.46 -14.30
CA ASP A 158 -4.32 20.05 -12.92
C ASP A 158 -2.99 19.95 -12.19
N GLU A 159 -2.63 21.00 -11.44
CA GLU A 159 -1.37 21.04 -10.72
C GLU A 159 -1.31 20.08 -9.52
N ALA A 160 -2.45 19.51 -9.09
CA ALA A 160 -2.49 18.57 -7.97
C ALA A 160 -2.07 17.15 -8.37
N THR A 161 -2.27 16.77 -9.64
CA THR A 161 -1.99 15.42 -10.14
C THR A 161 -1.08 15.37 -11.37
N GLU A 162 -1.00 16.44 -12.18
CA GLU A 162 -0.29 16.48 -13.46
C GLU A 162 0.97 17.36 -13.42
N LEU A 163 2.04 16.86 -14.06
CA LEU A 163 3.35 17.50 -14.16
C LEU A 163 3.83 17.52 -15.61
N THR A 164 4.49 18.61 -15.98
CA THR A 164 5.34 18.65 -17.17
C THR A 164 6.68 18.00 -16.85
N LEU A 165 7.16 17.13 -17.74
CA LEU A 165 8.44 16.44 -17.58
C LEU A 165 9.40 16.83 -18.72
N LYS A 166 10.63 17.20 -18.37
CA LYS A 166 11.72 17.39 -19.32
C LYS A 166 12.85 16.41 -19.04
N THR A 167 13.33 15.74 -20.07
CA THR A 167 14.57 14.96 -20.02
C THR A 167 15.78 15.87 -20.25
N GLY A 168 16.86 15.63 -19.51
CA GLY A 168 18.13 16.36 -19.63
C GLY A 168 19.15 15.61 -20.48
N THR A 169 20.38 16.15 -20.52
CA THR A 169 21.53 15.54 -21.17
C THR A 169 22.67 15.31 -20.16
N PRO A 170 23.41 14.19 -20.24
CA PRO A 170 23.21 13.05 -21.15
C PRO A 170 21.97 12.22 -20.77
N CYS A 171 21.36 11.54 -21.75
CA CYS A 171 20.26 10.61 -21.51
C CYS A 171 20.52 9.30 -22.26
N ASP A 172 20.47 8.18 -21.56
CA ASP A 172 20.64 6.84 -22.11
C ASP A 172 19.68 6.63 -23.29
N PRO A 173 20.15 6.10 -24.44
CA PRO A 173 19.31 5.96 -25.63
C PRO A 173 18.03 5.16 -25.41
N ALA A 174 18.01 4.19 -24.48
CA ALA A 174 16.81 3.42 -24.17
C ALA A 174 15.76 4.26 -23.44
N VAL A 175 16.18 5.20 -22.59
CA VAL A 175 15.28 6.15 -21.92
C VAL A 175 14.86 7.26 -22.88
N ALA A 176 15.78 7.81 -23.66
CA ALA A 176 15.48 8.87 -24.62
C ALA A 176 14.41 8.45 -25.66
N ARG A 177 14.40 7.18 -26.08
CA ARG A 177 13.39 6.60 -26.98
C ARG A 177 11.97 6.60 -26.43
N LEU A 178 11.80 6.66 -25.11
CA LEU A 178 10.47 6.80 -24.49
C LEU A 178 9.86 8.17 -24.79
N ARG A 179 10.68 9.19 -25.09
CA ARG A 179 10.23 10.56 -25.38
C ARG A 179 9.28 11.08 -24.29
N LEU A 180 9.67 10.88 -23.04
CA LEU A 180 8.89 11.30 -21.87
C LEU A 180 8.72 12.82 -21.86
N ASP A 181 7.48 13.28 -21.67
CA ASP A 181 7.13 14.71 -21.69
C ASP A 181 6.11 15.14 -20.63
N SER A 182 5.48 14.18 -19.95
CA SER A 182 4.50 14.45 -18.90
C SER A 182 4.56 13.38 -17.82
N ALA A 183 3.99 13.68 -16.65
CA ALA A 183 3.80 12.71 -15.59
C ALA A 183 2.53 12.98 -14.80
N ARG A 184 1.98 11.92 -14.21
CA ARG A 184 0.79 11.99 -13.36
C ARG A 184 0.91 11.10 -12.15
N VAL A 185 0.37 11.55 -11.02
CA VAL A 185 0.10 10.68 -9.89
C VAL A 185 -1.23 9.99 -10.15
N GLU A 186 -1.22 8.66 -10.16
CA GLU A 186 -2.39 7.81 -10.38
C GLU A 186 -2.45 6.78 -9.25
N ASP A 187 -3.46 6.89 -8.39
CA ASP A 187 -3.54 6.18 -7.12
C ASP A 187 -2.23 6.32 -6.31
N PHE A 188 -1.53 5.22 -6.02
CA PHE A 188 -0.26 5.20 -5.29
C PHE A 188 0.98 5.12 -6.22
N LYS A 189 0.80 5.37 -7.52
CA LYS A 189 1.85 5.28 -8.54
C LYS A 189 2.16 6.64 -9.15
N LEU A 190 3.40 6.81 -9.57
CA LEU A 190 3.82 7.88 -10.44
C LEU A 190 3.98 7.33 -11.86
N MET A 191 3.13 7.81 -12.75
CA MET A 191 3.15 7.46 -14.17
C MET A 191 3.93 8.51 -14.93
N LEU A 192 4.99 8.12 -15.64
CA LEU A 192 5.68 8.97 -16.60
C LEU A 192 5.18 8.61 -18.00
N TYR A 193 4.78 9.62 -18.77
CA TYR A 193 4.20 9.45 -20.10
C TYR A 193 5.09 10.07 -21.17
N GLY A 194 5.12 9.42 -22.34
CA GLY A 194 5.83 9.88 -23.53
C GLY A 194 5.14 9.47 -24.83
N LYS A 195 5.75 9.80 -25.97
CA LYS A 195 5.14 9.67 -27.31
C LYS A 195 5.77 8.54 -28.16
N PRO A 196 5.02 7.86 -29.05
CA PRO A 196 3.60 8.08 -29.36
C PRO A 196 2.65 7.63 -28.24
N GLU A 197 2.96 6.53 -27.54
CA GLU A 197 2.22 6.06 -26.35
C GLU A 197 3.15 5.19 -25.50
N THR A 198 4.19 5.80 -24.90
CA THR A 198 5.06 5.08 -23.98
C THR A 198 4.76 5.50 -22.55
N SER A 199 4.92 4.58 -21.60
CA SER A 199 4.76 4.89 -20.20
C SER A 199 5.76 4.13 -19.33
N LEU A 200 6.07 4.72 -18.17
CA LEU A 200 6.84 4.12 -17.11
C LEU A 200 6.08 4.31 -15.80
N ALA A 201 5.62 3.20 -15.23
CA ALA A 201 5.03 3.18 -13.89
C ALA A 201 6.14 3.09 -12.84
N LEU A 202 6.08 3.99 -11.86
CA LEU A 202 6.98 4.03 -10.72
C LEU A 202 6.16 3.97 -9.41
N GLU A 203 6.69 3.28 -8.41
CA GLU A 203 6.12 3.15 -7.06
C GLU A 203 7.08 3.77 -6.04
N PRO A 204 6.59 4.39 -4.96
CA PRO A 204 7.44 4.86 -3.87
C PRO A 204 8.32 3.73 -3.33
N SER A 205 9.62 3.97 -3.23
CA SER A 205 10.61 2.98 -2.77
C SER A 205 11.41 3.43 -1.54
N GLY A 206 11.22 4.67 -1.10
CA GLY A 206 11.94 5.27 0.01
C GLY A 206 11.76 6.80 0.06
N PRO A 207 12.54 7.50 0.90
CA PRO A 207 12.47 8.95 1.00
C PRO A 207 12.93 9.58 -0.31
N GLU A 208 12.02 10.34 -0.95
CA GLU A 208 12.26 10.97 -2.25
C GLU A 208 12.87 10.00 -3.30
N SER A 209 12.39 8.75 -3.30
CA SER A 209 12.80 7.74 -4.26
C SER A 209 11.62 6.93 -4.76
N TYR A 210 11.68 6.57 -6.04
CA TYR A 210 10.71 5.73 -6.70
C TYR A 210 11.42 4.60 -7.43
N ALA A 211 10.85 3.41 -7.44
CA ALA A 211 11.32 2.27 -8.21
C ALA A 211 10.33 1.95 -9.32
N LYS A 212 10.81 1.38 -10.42
CA LYS A 212 9.93 0.91 -11.48
C LYS A 212 9.01 -0.21 -10.94
N ALA A 213 7.71 -0.07 -11.20
CA ALA A 213 6.73 -1.12 -10.93
C ALA A 213 7.11 -2.40 -11.69
N ALA A 214 6.73 -3.57 -11.17
CA ALA A 214 7.20 -4.88 -11.63
C ALA A 214 7.29 -5.05 -13.17
N GLY A 215 8.38 -5.69 -13.62
CA GLY A 215 8.61 -6.06 -15.03
C GLY A 215 9.78 -5.34 -15.72
N GLY A 216 10.45 -6.03 -16.64
CA GLY A 216 11.60 -5.50 -17.39
C GLY A 216 12.84 -5.23 -16.54
N LYS A 217 13.77 -4.41 -17.04
CA LYS A 217 15.01 -4.07 -16.31
C LYS A 217 14.73 -3.10 -15.15
N PRO A 218 15.31 -3.31 -13.96
CA PRO A 218 15.15 -2.41 -12.82
C PRO A 218 15.60 -0.98 -13.13
N LEU A 219 14.84 -0.01 -12.61
CA LEU A 219 15.12 1.42 -12.66
C LEU A 219 14.70 2.06 -11.34
N GLU A 220 15.45 3.07 -10.93
CA GLU A 220 15.11 3.97 -9.83
C GLU A 220 15.06 5.40 -10.33
N MET A 221 14.18 6.20 -9.73
CA MET A 221 14.15 7.64 -9.83
C MET A 221 14.45 8.22 -8.45
N VAL A 222 15.48 9.03 -8.35
CA VAL A 222 15.92 9.64 -7.08
C VAL A 222 16.19 11.13 -7.27
N ARG A 223 16.18 11.88 -6.18
CA ARG A 223 16.76 13.22 -6.18
C ARG A 223 18.25 13.16 -6.52
N PRO A 224 18.79 14.13 -7.29
CA PRO A 224 20.24 14.26 -7.42
C PRO A 224 20.85 14.52 -6.03
N PRO A 225 22.10 14.06 -5.80
CA PRO A 225 22.85 14.39 -4.59
C PRO A 225 23.13 15.90 -4.47
#